data_AF-A0A521PH66-F1
#
_entry.id   AF-A0A521PH66-F1
#
_cell.length_a   1.000
_cell.length_b   1.000
_cell.length_c   1.000
_cell.angle_alpha   90.00
_cell.angle_beta   90.00
_cell.angle_gamma   90.00
#
_symmetry.space_group_name_H-M   'P 1'
#
loop_
_entity.id
_entity.type
_entity.pdbx_description
1 polymer ?
#
loop_
_entity_poly.entity_id
_entity_poly.type
_entity_poly.pdbx_seq_one_letter_code
_entity_poly.pdbx_strand_id
1 'polypeptide(L)' 'MAALTSYRIYYVGPGGRLREGEALQASGDDEAVDKTRALLPPDEAAELWEGGRLVGSFSRTHAFSPG' A
#
# COMPACT_ATOMS: atom_id res chain seq x y z
N MET A 1 18.95 -14.08 7.00
CA MET A 1 17.50 -13.81 7.01
C MET A 1 17.34 -12.34 6.70
N ALA A 2 16.57 -11.95 5.68
CA ALA A 2 16.29 -10.54 5.43
C ALA A 2 15.46 -9.99 6.60
N ALA A 3 15.74 -8.77 7.04
CA ALA A 3 14.90 -8.10 8.03
C ALA A 3 13.55 -7.78 7.38
N LEU A 4 12.46 -8.04 8.10
CA LEU A 4 11.13 -7.63 7.65
C LEU A 4 10.93 -6.16 8.00
N THR A 5 10.41 -5.40 7.04
CA THR A 5 10.01 -4.01 7.22
C THR A 5 8.50 -3.92 7.33
N SER A 6 8.06 -3.01 8.22
CA SER A 6 6.64 -2.74 8.43
C SER A 6 6.15 -1.69 7.43
N TYR A 7 5.11 -2.06 6.69
CA TYR A 7 4.40 -1.20 5.76
C TYR A 7 2.98 -0.92 6.26
N ARG A 8 2.39 0.18 5.81
CA ARG A 8 1.03 0.60 6.12
C ARG A 8 0.27 0.90 4.82
N ILE A 9 -0.94 0.38 4.72
CA ILE A 9 -1.87 0.69 3.64
C ILE A 9 -2.81 1.81 4.13
N TYR A 10 -3.00 2.84 3.30
CA TYR A 10 -4.03 3.85 3.49
C TYR A 10 -4.99 3.84 2.31
N TYR A 11 -6.27 3.63 2.54
CA TYR A 11 -7.30 3.70 1.50
C TYR A 11 -7.60 5.15 1.13
N VAL A 12 -7.65 5.45 -0.16
CA VAL A 12 -7.91 6.78 -0.70
C VAL A 12 -9.40 6.94 -0.97
N GLY A 13 -10.10 7.56 -0.03
CA GLY A 13 -11.52 7.86 -0.11
C GLY A 13 -11.85 9.06 -1.02
N PRO A 14 -13.15 9.36 -1.18
CA PRO A 14 -13.60 10.51 -1.95
C PRO A 14 -12.94 11.83 -1.48
N GLY A 15 -12.46 12.62 -2.45
CA GLY A 15 -11.77 13.89 -2.16
C GLY A 15 -10.35 13.73 -1.62
N GLY A 16 -9.72 12.57 -1.80
CA GLY A 16 -8.32 12.34 -1.40
C GLY A 16 -8.13 12.13 0.10
N ARG A 17 -9.20 11.84 0.84
CA ARG A 17 -9.11 11.56 2.28
C ARG A 17 -8.52 10.17 2.50
N LEU A 18 -7.42 10.12 3.24
CA LEU A 18 -6.80 8.87 3.63
C LEU A 18 -7.52 8.25 4.82
N ARG A 19 -7.84 6.96 4.70
CA ARG A 19 -8.38 6.12 5.77
C ARG A 19 -7.38 5.03 6.06
N GLU A 20 -6.97 4.88 7.32
CA GLU A 20 -6.03 3.83 7.70
C GLU A 20 -6.60 2.45 7.37
N GLY A 21 -5.78 1.64 6.69
CA GLY A 21 -6.05 0.25 6.36
C GLY A 21 -5.16 -0.69 7.17
N GLU A 22 -4.76 -1.79 6.54
CA GLU A 22 -3.96 -2.81 7.19
C GLU A 22 -2.46 -2.48 7.22
N ALA A 23 -1.78 -3.00 8.23
CA ALA A 23 -0.33 -3.07 8.24
C ALA A 23 0.12 -4.44 7.71
N LEU A 24 1.25 -4.46 7.02
CA LEU A 24 1.87 -5.71 6.57
C LEU A 24 3.38 -5.70 6.80
N GLN A 25 3.95 -6.88 6.83
CA GLN A 25 5.40 -7.09 6.89
C GLN A 25 5.88 -7.62 5.53
N ALA A 26 6.95 -7.06 5.00
CA ALA A 26 7.57 -7.50 3.76
C ALA A 26 9.09 -7.33 3.83
N SER A 27 9.82 -8.11 3.04
CA SER A 27 11.29 -8.04 2.94
C SER A 27 11.78 -6.86 2.09
N GLY A 28 10.87 -6.16 1.41
CA GLY A 28 11.13 -4.97 0.61
C GLY A 28 9.90 -4.50 -0.16
N ASP A 29 10.06 -3.41 -0.91
CA ASP A 29 8.96 -2.71 -1.57
C ASP A 29 8.23 -3.59 -2.59
N ASP A 30 8.95 -4.39 -3.39
CA ASP A 30 8.33 -5.27 -4.40
C ASP A 30 7.37 -6.28 -3.75
N GLU A 31 7.81 -6.95 -2.68
CA GLU A 31 6.95 -7.87 -1.94
C GLU A 31 5.79 -7.15 -1.24
N ALA A 32 6.03 -5.94 -0.73
CA ALA A 32 4.98 -5.12 -0.12
C ALA A 32 3.91 -4.72 -1.14
N VAL A 33 4.30 -4.41 -2.38
CA VAL A 33 3.40 -4.09 -3.49
C VAL A 33 2.55 -5.30 -3.86
N ASP A 34 3.16 -6.47 -4.03
CA ASP A 34 2.44 -7.70 -4.36
C ASP A 34 1.44 -8.11 -3.26
N LYS A 35 1.88 -8.03 -1.99
CA LYS A 35 1.00 -8.29 -0.83
C LYS A 35 -0.14 -7.31 -0.75
N THR A 36 0.13 -6.02 -0.95
CA THR A 36 -0.90 -4.97 -0.92
C THR A 36 -1.94 -5.25 -2.00
N ARG A 37 -1.51 -5.49 -3.25
CA ARG A 37 -2.43 -5.78 -4.37
C ARG A 37 -3.37 -6.95 -4.06
N ALA A 38 -2.91 -7.99 -3.38
CA ALA A 38 -3.73 -9.13 -3.00
C ALA A 38 -4.76 -8.82 -1.90
N LEU A 39 -4.51 -7.79 -1.08
CA LEU A 39 -5.36 -7.38 0.04
C LEU A 39 -6.34 -6.26 -0.31
N LEU A 40 -6.12 -5.55 -1.43
CA LEU A 40 -6.97 -4.42 -1.79
C LEU A 40 -8.40 -4.88 -2.10
N PRO A 41 -9.41 -4.27 -1.46
CA PRO A 41 -10.80 -4.49 -1.86
C PRO A 41 -11.01 -4.03 -3.32
N PRO A 42 -11.94 -4.66 -4.04
CA PRO A 42 -12.32 -4.20 -5.37
C PRO A 42 -12.78 -2.74 -5.32
N ASP A 43 -12.44 -1.98 -6.35
CA ASP A 43 -12.77 -0.55 -6.55
C ASP A 43 -12.21 0.43 -5.49
N GLU A 44 -11.37 -0.02 -4.57
CA GLU A 44 -10.65 0.85 -3.62
C GLU A 44 -9.29 1.27 -4.19
N ALA A 45 -8.98 2.56 -4.09
CA ALA A 45 -7.63 3.08 -4.30
C ALA A 45 -6.89 3.09 -2.96
N ALA A 46 -5.56 3.01 -2.99
CA ALA A 46 -4.77 2.99 -1.78
C ALA A 46 -3.38 3.60 -1.96
N GLU A 47 -2.74 3.94 -0.86
CA GLU A 47 -1.33 4.29 -0.79
C GLU A 47 -0.60 3.30 0.11
N LEU A 48 0.61 2.94 -0.28
CA LEU A 48 1.50 2.07 0.46
C LEU A 48 2.64 2.91 1.03
N TRP A 49 2.84 2.81 2.34
CA TRP A 49 3.80 3.61 3.08
C TRP A 49 4.75 2.73 3.90
N GLU A 50 6.00 3.16 4.01
CA GLU A 50 7.06 2.54 4.81
C GLU A 50 7.64 3.60 5.76
N GLY A 51 7.36 3.50 7.06
CA GLY A 51 8.02 4.37 8.06
C GLY A 51 7.92 5.90 7.81
N GLY A 52 6.90 6.37 7.08
CA GLY A 52 6.73 7.78 6.71
C GLY A 52 7.18 8.13 5.28
N ARG A 53 7.74 7.18 4.53
CA ARG A 53 8.00 7.27 3.09
C ARG A 53 6.82 6.70 2.30
N LEU A 54 6.35 7.42 1.29
CA LEU A 54 5.42 6.88 0.30
C LEU A 54 6.19 5.92 -0.62
N VAL A 55 5.78 4.66 -0.67
CA VAL A 55 6.31 3.64 -1.59
C VAL A 55 5.65 3.79 -2.95
N GLY A 56 4.34 4.02 -2.93
CA GLY A 56 3.55 4.26 -4.13
C GLY A 56 2.06 4.20 -3.87
N SER A 57 1.30 4.37 -4.93
CA SER A 57 -0.16 4.40 -4.91
C SER A 57 -0.76 3.35 -5.83
N PHE A 58 -1.93 2.86 -5.46
CA PHE A 58 -2.77 1.95 -6.21
C PHE A 58 -4.03 2.72 -6.63
N SER A 59 -4.28 2.72 -7.94
CA SER A 59 -5.57 3.17 -8.48
C SER A 59 -6.70 2.21 -8.09
N ARG A 60 -7.95 2.58 -8.38
CA ARG A 60 -9.13 1.72 -8.15
C ARG A 60 -9.13 0.42 -8.95
N THR A 61 -8.37 0.38 -10.05
CA THR A 61 -8.13 -0.83 -10.84
C THR A 61 -6.86 -1.57 -10.39
N HIS A 62 -6.32 -1.20 -9.22
CA HIS A 62 -5.10 -1.73 -8.60
C HIS A 62 -3.83 -1.60 -9.44
N ALA A 63 -3.85 -0.71 -10.45
CA ALA A 63 -2.62 -0.31 -11.14
C ALA A 63 -1.74 0.47 -10.17
N PHE A 64 -0.49 0.02 -10.03
CA PHE A 64 0.50 0.59 -9.12
C PHE A 64 1.27 1.73 -9.80
N SER A 65 1.51 2.81 -9.06
CA SER A 65 2.35 3.94 -9.45
C SER A 65 3.38 4.21 -8.34
N PRO A 66 4.69 4.15 -8.62
CA PRO A 66 5.70 4.43 -7.61
C PRO A 66 5.64 5.89 -7.13
N GLY A 67 5.93 6.10 -5.84
CA GLY A 67 5.91 7.40 -5.15
C GLY A 67 7.23 8.15 -5.21
#